data_AF-A0A815FEQ6-F1
#
_entry.id   AF-A0A815FEQ6-F1
#
_cell.length_a   1.000
_cell.length_b   1.000
_cell.length_c   1.000
_cell.angle_alpha   90.00
_cell.angle_beta   90.00
_cell.angle_gamma   90.00
#
_symmetry.space_group_name_H-M   'P 1'
#
loop_
_entity.id
_entity.type
_entity.pdbx_description
1 polymer ?
#
loop_
_entity_poly.entity_id
_entity_poly.type
_entity_poly.pdbx_seq_one_letter_code
_entity_poly.pdbx_strand_id
1 'polypeptide(L)'
;KISSPGYMGMNADDLSELTWSNGATYVADKRFPRTASERLCVELTEDELINDRQAYKNSVEQGVHYLHTKWLIDSIVKYKVQPIWKYQCTPAFDC
;
A
#
# COMPACT_ATOMS: atom_id res chain seq x y z
N LYS A 1 -22.52 7.23 -1.64
CA LYS A 1 -22.05 6.07 -0.82
C LYS A 1 -21.70 4.94 -1.78
N ILE A 2 -20.41 4.73 -2.02
CA ILE A 2 -19.90 3.56 -2.76
C ILE A 2 -18.85 2.95 -1.85
N SER A 3 -19.29 2.02 -1.01
CA SER A 3 -18.40 1.13 -0.25
C SER A 3 -18.09 -0.06 -1.16
N SER A 4 -16.84 -0.16 -1.61
CA SER A 4 -16.34 -1.32 -2.34
C SER A 4 -16.34 -2.53 -1.38
N PRO A 5 -16.90 -3.69 -1.77
CA PRO A 5 -16.93 -4.84 -0.88
C PRO A 5 -15.51 -5.42 -0.77
N GLY A 6 -14.91 -5.41 0.43
CA GLY A 6 -14.13 -6.57 0.85
C GLY A 6 -12.80 -6.39 1.58
N TYR A 7 -12.27 -5.20 1.90
CA TYR A 7 -10.98 -5.12 2.64
C TYR A 7 -10.90 -4.04 3.73
N MET A 8 -12.03 -3.63 4.29
CA MET A 8 -12.04 -3.01 5.61
C MET A 8 -11.61 -4.08 6.63
N GLY A 9 -10.39 -4.00 7.15
CA GLY A 9 -9.97 -4.82 8.30
C GLY A 9 -8.67 -5.62 8.17
N MET A 10 -7.92 -5.51 7.06
CA MET A 10 -6.55 -6.05 7.03
C MET A 10 -5.62 -5.12 7.79
N ASN A 11 -5.08 -5.60 8.90
CA ASN A 11 -4.09 -4.87 9.69
C ASN A 11 -2.67 -5.10 9.11
N ALA A 12 -1.67 -4.46 9.72
CA ALA A 12 -0.28 -4.60 9.29
C ALA A 12 0.25 -6.04 9.37
N ASP A 13 -0.25 -6.84 10.32
CA ASP A 13 0.17 -8.23 10.50
C ASP A 13 -0.38 -9.11 9.37
N ASP A 14 -1.66 -8.93 8.99
CA ASP A 14 -2.27 -9.62 7.85
C ASP A 14 -1.50 -9.33 6.55
N LEU A 15 -1.12 -8.07 6.33
CA LEU A 15 -0.32 -7.66 5.17
C LEU A 15 1.08 -8.25 5.21
N SER A 16 1.70 -8.31 6.39
CA SER A 16 3.02 -8.92 6.58
C SER A 16 3.01 -10.40 6.24
N GLU A 17 2.07 -11.17 6.79
CA GLU A 17 1.93 -12.60 6.52
C GLU A 17 1.63 -12.86 5.04
N LEU A 18 0.74 -12.06 4.46
CA LEU A 18 0.35 -12.16 3.05
C LEU A 18 1.51 -11.86 2.10
N THR A 19 2.33 -10.86 2.42
CA THR A 19 3.54 -10.50 1.65
C THR A 19 4.59 -11.60 1.74
N TRP A 20 4.85 -12.11 2.95
CA TRP A 20 5.87 -13.13 3.19
C TRP A 20 5.52 -14.47 2.56
N SER A 21 4.26 -14.89 2.67
CA SER A 21 3.75 -16.14 2.06
C SER A 21 3.82 -16.15 0.53
N ASN A 22 4.01 -14.99 -0.10
CA ASN A 22 4.17 -14.84 -1.54
C ASN A 22 5.61 -14.50 -1.96
N GLY A 23 6.58 -14.69 -1.07
CA GLY A 23 8.01 -14.53 -1.37
C GLY A 23 8.48 -13.09 -1.48
N ALA A 24 7.70 -12.13 -0.99
CA ALA A 24 8.08 -10.72 -0.91
C ALA A 24 8.53 -10.34 0.51
N THR A 25 9.20 -9.20 0.63
CA THR A 25 9.65 -8.66 1.93
C THR A 25 8.71 -7.55 2.38
N TYR A 26 8.13 -7.71 3.57
CA TYR A 26 7.33 -6.67 4.21
C TYR A 26 8.20 -5.82 5.15
N VAL A 27 8.00 -4.50 5.12
CA VAL A 27 8.66 -3.57 6.05
C VAL A 27 7.61 -2.66 6.65
N ALA A 28 7.37 -2.80 7.96
CA ALA A 28 6.44 -1.95 8.72
C ALA A 28 7.02 -0.58 9.12
N ASP A 29 8.31 -0.34 8.84
CA ASP A 29 9.03 0.83 9.34
C ASP A 29 8.52 2.15 8.71
N LYS A 30 8.26 3.14 9.57
CA LYS A 30 7.97 4.53 9.16
C LYS A 30 9.16 5.14 8.41
N ARG A 31 10.37 4.67 8.68
CA ARG A 31 11.62 5.01 7.98
C ARG A 31 11.75 4.08 6.78
N PHE A 32 11.05 4.43 5.72
CA PHE A 32 11.05 3.70 4.46
C PHE A 32 12.49 3.36 4.01
N PRO A 33 12.91 2.08 3.96
CA PRO A 33 14.27 1.74 3.57
C PRO A 33 14.46 1.96 2.07
N ARG A 34 15.66 2.37 1.66
CA ARG A 34 16.02 2.65 0.24
C ARG A 34 15.87 1.44 -0.70
N THR A 35 15.63 0.25 -0.16
CA THR A 35 15.48 -1.01 -0.91
C THR A 35 14.03 -1.35 -1.24
N ALA A 36 13.06 -0.59 -0.76
CA ALA A 36 11.65 -0.87 -1.01
C ALA A 36 11.21 -0.30 -2.37
N SER A 37 10.52 -1.13 -3.17
CA SER A 37 10.04 -0.83 -4.52
C SER A 37 8.60 -0.29 -4.52
N GLU A 38 7.77 -0.73 -3.58
CA GLU A 38 6.37 -0.34 -3.45
C GLU A 38 6.03 0.07 -2.01
N ARG A 39 5.11 1.03 -1.89
CA ARG A 39 4.49 1.43 -0.63
C ARG A 39 2.98 1.30 -0.75
N LEU A 40 2.36 0.64 0.23
CA LEU A 40 0.92 0.48 0.27
C LEU A 40 0.27 1.65 1.02
N CYS A 41 -0.76 2.22 0.42
CA CYS A 41 -1.72 3.08 1.10
C CYS A 41 -2.78 2.19 1.76
N VAL A 42 -2.93 2.38 3.07
CA VAL A 42 -3.97 1.78 3.88
C VAL A 42 -5.03 2.85 4.17
N GLU A 43 -6.27 2.45 4.50
CA GLU A 43 -7.28 3.41 4.96
C GLU A 43 -6.85 3.99 6.32
N LEU A 44 -6.86 5.31 6.47
CA LEU A 44 -6.24 6.01 7.59
C LEU A 44 -7.22 6.95 8.30
N THR A 45 -7.00 7.17 9.60
CA THR A 45 -7.66 8.24 10.37
C THR A 45 -7.11 9.63 9.96
N GLU A 46 -7.78 10.73 10.33
CA GLU A 46 -7.36 12.10 9.95
C GLU A 46 -5.91 12.45 10.37
N ASP A 47 -5.48 12.05 11.57
CA ASP A 47 -4.11 12.27 12.05
C ASP A 47 -3.09 11.42 11.27
N GLU A 48 -3.54 10.27 10.76
CA GLU A 48 -2.74 9.39 9.94
C GLU A 48 -2.66 9.89 8.49
N LEU A 49 -3.67 10.61 7.96
CA LEU A 49 -3.64 11.24 6.64
C LEU A 49 -2.50 12.27 6.51
N ILE A 50 -2.18 13.00 7.58
CA ILE A 50 -1.05 13.97 7.57
C ILE A 50 0.28 13.20 7.41
N ASN A 51 0.44 12.11 8.16
CA ASN A 51 1.61 11.25 8.07
C ASN A 51 1.69 10.55 6.69
N ASP A 52 0.55 10.21 6.10
CA ASP A 52 0.42 9.62 4.78
C ASP A 52 0.87 10.56 3.66
N ARG A 53 0.52 11.85 3.73
CA ARG A 53 0.97 12.85 2.76
C ARG A 53 2.49 13.01 2.76
N GLN A 54 3.13 12.96 3.93
CA GLN A 54 4.59 13.01 4.02
C GLN A 54 5.22 11.71 3.48
N ALA A 55 4.61 10.57 3.77
CA ALA A 55 5.01 9.28 3.24
C ALA A 55 4.94 9.23 1.70
N TYR A 56 3.85 9.71 1.10
CA TYR A 56 3.68 9.83 -0.34
C TYR A 56 4.79 10.70 -0.96
N LYS A 57 5.07 11.89 -0.40
CA LYS A 57 6.15 12.76 -0.89
C LYS A 57 7.49 12.04 -0.88
N ASN A 58 7.82 11.37 0.23
CA ASN A 58 9.06 10.61 0.34
C ASN A 58 9.12 9.47 -0.70
N SER A 59 8.00 8.79 -0.95
CA SER A 59 7.93 7.74 -1.98
C SER A 59 8.17 8.31 -3.38
N VAL A 60 7.56 9.44 -3.73
CA VAL A 60 7.79 10.11 -5.02
C VAL A 60 9.25 10.53 -5.18
N GLU A 61 9.85 11.14 -4.16
CA GLU A 61 11.26 11.54 -4.16
C GLU A 61 12.23 10.35 -4.35
N GLN A 62 11.85 9.17 -3.86
CA GLN A 62 12.65 7.94 -3.94
C GLN A 62 12.33 7.10 -5.19
N GLY A 63 11.39 7.51 -6.03
CA GLY A 63 10.95 6.73 -7.21
C GLY A 63 10.15 5.48 -6.86
N VAL A 64 9.53 5.46 -5.69
CA VAL A 64 8.78 4.33 -5.13
C VAL A 64 7.31 4.46 -5.52
N HIS A 65 6.70 3.35 -5.91
CA HIS A 65 5.28 3.33 -6.27
C HIS A 65 4.38 3.37 -5.04
N TYR A 66 3.53 4.39 -4.94
CA TYR A 66 2.48 4.51 -3.91
C TYR A 66 1.18 3.88 -4.41
N LEU A 67 0.77 2.76 -3.82
CA LEU A 67 -0.29 1.89 -4.37
C LEU A 67 -1.38 1.59 -3.35
N HIS A 68 -2.63 1.50 -3.79
CA HIS A 68 -3.69 0.98 -2.95
C HIS A 68 -3.37 -0.46 -2.54
N THR A 69 -3.68 -0.83 -1.30
CA THR A 69 -3.53 -2.22 -0.79
C THR A 69 -4.20 -3.28 -1.69
N LYS A 70 -5.14 -2.86 -2.54
CA LYS A 70 -5.83 -3.70 -3.53
C LYS A 70 -4.87 -4.25 -4.59
N TRP A 71 -3.77 -3.57 -4.87
CA TRP A 71 -2.73 -4.06 -5.78
C TRP A 71 -2.12 -5.36 -5.29
N LEU A 72 -1.72 -5.42 -4.01
CA LEU A 72 -1.13 -6.61 -3.40
C LEU A 72 -2.13 -7.76 -3.41
N ILE A 73 -3.34 -7.49 -2.93
CA ILE A 73 -4.42 -8.46 -2.85
C ILE A 73 -4.76 -9.03 -4.23
N ASP A 74 -5.05 -8.17 -5.21
CA ASP A 74 -5.38 -8.63 -6.55
C ASP A 74 -4.21 -9.39 -7.19
N SER A 75 -2.96 -9.04 -6.86
CA SER A 75 -1.77 -9.74 -7.36
C SER A 75 -1.69 -11.17 -6.84
N ILE A 76 -2.07 -11.37 -5.59
CA ILE A 76 -2.06 -12.67 -4.93
C ILE A 76 -3.26 -13.51 -5.36
N VAL A 77 -4.48 -12.95 -5.30
CA VAL A 77 -5.71 -13.66 -5.70
C VAL A 77 -5.66 -14.12 -7.15
N LYS A 78 -5.02 -13.34 -8.04
CA LYS A 78 -4.87 -13.68 -9.46
C LYS A 78 -3.58 -14.44 -9.77
N TYR A 79 -2.77 -14.77 -8.76
CA TYR A 79 -1.47 -15.43 -8.90
C TYR A 79 -0.56 -14.76 -9.94
N LYS A 80 -0.65 -13.43 -10.05
CA LYS A 80 0.07 -12.63 -11.04
C LYS A 80 0.20 -11.19 -10.58
N VAL A 81 1.42 -10.66 -10.58
CA VAL A 81 1.71 -9.24 -10.30
C VAL A 81 0.85 -8.34 -11.19
N GLN A 82 0.01 -7.53 -10.56
CA GLN A 82 -0.88 -6.61 -11.26
C GLN A 82 -0.12 -5.36 -11.75
N PRO A 83 -0.58 -4.74 -12.85
CA PRO A 83 0.05 -3.51 -13.34
C PRO A 83 -0.12 -2.36 -12.34
N ILE A 84 1.01 -1.77 -11.93
CA ILE A 84 1.11 -0.71 -10.92
C ILE A 84 0.22 0.52 -11.25
N TRP A 85 0.25 0.98 -12.50
CA TRP A 85 -0.50 2.18 -12.94
C TRP A 85 -2.01 2.11 -12.69
N LYS A 86 -2.59 0.91 -12.58
CA LYS A 86 -4.02 0.71 -12.31
C LYS A 86 -4.39 0.95 -10.84
N TYR A 87 -3.41 0.90 -9.94
CA TYR A 87 -3.61 0.94 -8.49
C TYR A 87 -2.83 2.09 -7.84
N GLN A 88 -2.24 2.97 -8.64
CA GLN A 88 -1.55 4.16 -8.16
C GLN A 88 -2.55 5.02 -7.37
N CYS A 89 -2.15 5.47 -6.18
CA CYS A 89 -2.99 6.28 -5.32
C CYS A 89 -2.32 7.63 -5.02
N THR A 90 -3.16 8.63 -4.74
CA THR A 90 -2.75 9.93 -4.23
C THR A 90 -3.42 10.18 -2.87
N PRO A 91 -2.67 10.67 -1.86
CA PRO A 91 -3.18 10.85 -0.48
C PRO A 91 -4.22 11.98 -0.33
N ALA A 92 -4.67 12.58 -1.43
CA ALA A 92 -5.67 13.64 -1.45
C ALA A 92 -7.04 13.17 -1.93
N PHE A 93 -7.15 12.01 -2.58
CA PHE A 93 -8.38 11.59 -3.27
C PHE A 93 -8.67 10.08 -3.23
N ASP A 94 -7.68 9.23 -2.93
CA ASP A 94 -7.76 7.79 -3.27
C ASP A 94 -7.45 6.84 -2.09
N CYS A 95 -7.31 7.39 -0.88
CA CYS A 95 -7.27 6.70 0.41
C CYS A 95 -8.23 7.44 1.37
#